data_AF-A0A517YE55-F1
#
_entry.id   AF-A0A517YE55-F1
#
_cell.length_a   1.000
_cell.length_b   1.000
_cell.length_c   1.000
_cell.angle_alpha   90.00
_cell.angle_beta   90.00
_cell.angle_gamma   90.00
#
_symmetry.space_group_name_H-M   'P 1'
#
loop_
_entity.id
_entity.type
_entity.pdbx_description
1 polymer ?
#
loop_
_entity_poly.entity_id
_entity_poly.type
_entity_poly.pdbx_seq_one_letter_code
_entity_poly.pdbx_strand_id
1 'polypeptide(L)'
;MKRPCHCDSCQVGEPWVRRRDCRFCWLYWNDSRYGALWGRLPSSLKQTPTTGPGTELEKLLASLGVSGWHGCKCSDRAAQMNRWGVGGCRENIETICGWMEEDQLRWGWANELKAAAAAFSTGIAFRLDTVNPIRSLVDLAIKRAH
;
A
#
# COMPACT_ATOMS: atom_id res chain seq x y z
N MET A 1 23.98 -8.38 -4.41
CA MET A 1 24.36 -7.20 -5.22
C MET A 1 25.64 -6.60 -4.65
N LYS A 2 26.56 -6.16 -5.51
CA LYS A 2 27.93 -5.75 -5.12
C LYS A 2 27.94 -4.29 -4.68
N ARG A 3 28.61 -3.98 -3.56
CA ARG A 3 28.89 -2.59 -3.13
C ARG A 3 29.56 -1.85 -4.31
N PRO A 4 29.23 -0.58 -4.60
CA PRO A 4 29.86 0.17 -5.68
C PRO A 4 31.35 0.46 -5.42
N CYS A 5 31.82 0.28 -4.18
CA CYS A 5 33.22 0.43 -3.77
C CYS A 5 33.59 -0.58 -2.68
N HIS A 6 34.87 -0.99 -2.67
CA HIS A 6 35.47 -1.87 -1.66
C HIS A 6 36.20 -1.10 -0.53
N CYS A 7 35.90 0.18 -0.37
CA CYS A 7 36.51 1.02 0.67
C CYS A 7 35.76 0.84 2.00
N ASP A 8 36.47 0.54 3.08
CA ASP A 8 35.89 0.33 4.42
C ASP A 8 36.02 1.57 5.33
N SER A 9 36.31 2.74 4.77
CA SER A 9 36.58 3.96 5.54
C SER A 9 35.34 4.76 5.98
N CYS A 10 34.12 4.32 5.68
CA CYS A 10 32.90 5.10 5.95
C CYS A 10 32.12 4.56 7.15
N GLN A 11 31.80 5.44 8.11
CA GLN A 11 30.89 5.16 9.23
C GLN A 11 29.46 5.63 8.91
N VAL A 12 28.46 4.88 9.38
CA VAL A 12 27.03 5.20 9.20
C VAL A 12 26.64 6.33 10.18
N GLY A 13 25.95 7.35 9.69
CA GLY A 13 25.43 8.48 10.48
C GLY A 13 26.35 9.71 10.55
N GLU A 14 27.61 9.60 10.13
CA GLU A 14 28.58 10.70 10.20
C GLU A 14 28.53 11.63 8.97
N PRO A 15 28.90 12.93 9.07
CA PRO A 15 29.04 13.82 7.93
C PRO A 15 30.15 13.39 6.96
N TRP A 16 30.00 13.70 5.67
CA TRP A 16 30.99 13.33 4.65
C TRP A 16 32.28 14.18 4.72
N VAL A 17 33.44 13.53 4.81
CA VAL A 17 34.76 14.19 4.80
C VAL A 17 35.56 13.84 3.53
N ARG A 18 35.77 14.83 2.65
CA ARG A 18 36.35 14.68 1.29
C ARG A 18 37.69 13.92 1.21
N ARG A 19 38.53 13.95 2.25
CA ARG A 19 39.86 13.30 2.26
C ARG A 19 39.91 11.97 3.02
N ARG A 20 38.85 11.62 3.75
CA ARG A 20 38.78 10.41 4.60
C ARG A 20 37.80 9.39 4.04
N ASP A 21 36.69 9.88 3.48
CA ASP A 21 35.54 9.05 3.14
C ASP A 21 35.35 8.98 1.62
N CYS A 22 35.19 7.77 1.10
CA CYS A 22 34.79 7.60 -0.29
C CYS A 22 33.37 8.12 -0.49
N ARG A 23 33.19 9.11 -1.38
CA ARG A 23 31.89 9.74 -1.67
C ARG A 23 30.80 8.74 -2.02
N PHE A 24 31.11 7.74 -2.84
CA PHE A 24 30.15 6.70 -3.24
C PHE A 24 29.76 5.77 -2.08
N CYS A 25 30.73 5.39 -1.24
CA CYS A 25 30.45 4.54 -0.07
C CYS A 25 29.64 5.31 0.98
N TRP A 26 29.94 6.59 1.21
CA TRP A 26 29.15 7.44 2.10
C TRP A 26 27.72 7.62 1.60
N LEU A 27 27.51 7.96 0.31
CA LEU A 27 26.16 8.08 -0.27
C LEU A 27 25.38 6.76 -0.19
N TYR A 28 26.05 5.63 -0.43
CA TYR A 28 25.44 4.31 -0.35
C TYR A 28 24.98 3.98 1.08
N TRP A 29 25.62 4.49 2.14
CA TRP A 29 25.26 4.23 3.55
C TRP A 29 24.37 5.32 4.17
N ASN A 30 24.50 6.58 3.76
CA ASN A 30 23.93 7.74 4.46
C ASN A 30 22.87 8.53 3.65
N ASP A 31 22.70 8.26 2.35
CA ASP A 31 21.69 8.93 1.52
C ASP A 31 20.65 7.93 1.00
N SER A 32 19.41 8.08 1.47
CA SER A 32 18.29 7.19 1.13
C SER A 32 17.93 7.22 -0.35
N ARG A 33 18.19 8.33 -1.07
CA ARG A 33 17.91 8.47 -2.50
C ARG A 33 18.82 7.56 -3.33
N TYR A 34 20.07 7.42 -2.91
CA TYR A 34 21.04 6.55 -3.58
C TYR A 34 20.96 5.09 -3.11
N GLY A 35 20.51 4.85 -1.87
CA GLY A 35 20.15 3.51 -1.40
C GLY A 35 19.11 2.82 -2.30
N ALA A 36 18.17 3.58 -2.85
CA ALA A 36 17.17 3.10 -3.80
C ALA A 36 17.76 2.62 -5.13
N LEU A 37 18.70 3.40 -5.69
CA LEU A 37 19.32 3.14 -6.98
C LEU A 37 20.26 1.91 -6.94
N TRP A 38 20.85 1.62 -5.77
CA TRP A 38 21.78 0.51 -5.58
C TRP A 38 21.18 -0.69 -4.83
N GLY A 39 19.85 -0.76 -4.76
CA GLY A 39 19.14 -1.94 -4.26
C GLY A 39 19.26 -2.18 -2.74
N ARG A 40 19.58 -1.13 -1.97
CA ARG A 40 19.75 -1.18 -0.51
C ARG A 40 18.58 -0.58 0.26
N LEU A 41 17.48 -0.21 -0.41
CA LEU A 41 16.23 0.04 0.31
C LEU A 41 15.80 -1.28 0.95
N PRO A 42 15.74 -1.39 2.29
CA PRO A 42 15.10 -2.54 2.90
C PRO A 42 13.66 -2.58 2.41
N SER A 43 13.18 -3.79 2.09
CA SER A 43 11.79 -4.04 1.69
C SER A 43 10.77 -3.57 2.73
N SER A 44 11.19 -3.16 3.92
CA SER A 44 10.36 -2.55 4.96
C SER A 44 9.81 -1.16 4.61
N LEU A 45 10.39 -0.45 3.63
CA LEU A 45 9.75 0.74 3.04
C LEU A 45 8.69 0.38 1.98
N LYS A 46 8.50 -0.92 1.73
CA LYS A 46 7.56 -1.48 0.76
C LYS A 46 6.60 -2.51 1.37
N GLN A 47 6.41 -2.47 2.70
CA GLN A 47 5.52 -3.37 3.40
C GLN A 47 4.34 -2.58 3.98
N THR A 48 3.24 -2.57 3.22
CA THR A 48 1.91 -2.50 3.84
C THR A 48 1.84 -3.60 4.91
N PRO A 49 1.27 -3.33 6.09
CA PRO A 49 1.11 -4.35 7.13
C PRO A 49 0.52 -5.62 6.50
N THR A 50 1.19 -6.75 6.64
CA THR A 50 0.83 -8.00 5.92
C THR A 50 -0.52 -8.57 6.36
N THR A 51 -1.11 -7.99 7.41
CA THR A 51 -2.36 -8.42 8.04
C THR A 51 -3.14 -7.18 8.46
N GLY A 52 -4.44 -7.13 8.14
CA GLY A 52 -5.35 -6.07 8.55
C GLY A 52 -6.42 -5.73 7.50
N PRO A 53 -7.42 -4.92 7.88
CA PRO A 53 -8.56 -4.59 7.02
C PRO A 53 -8.18 -3.86 5.72
N GLY A 54 -7.14 -3.03 5.72
CA GLY A 54 -6.63 -2.38 4.51
C GLY A 54 -5.99 -3.38 3.53
N THR A 55 -5.30 -4.40 4.05
CA THR A 55 -4.69 -5.45 3.22
C THR A 55 -5.75 -6.39 2.64
N GLU A 56 -6.81 -6.70 3.40
CA GLU A 56 -7.94 -7.46 2.87
C GLU A 56 -8.73 -6.68 1.82
N LEU A 57 -8.84 -5.35 1.97
CA LEU A 57 -9.45 -4.50 0.95
C LEU A 57 -8.65 -4.51 -0.36
N GLU A 58 -7.32 -4.41 -0.29
CA GLU A 58 -6.45 -4.50 -1.47
C GLU A 58 -6.59 -5.86 -2.17
N LYS A 59 -6.62 -6.96 -1.42
CA LYS A 59 -6.84 -8.31 -1.98
C LYS A 59 -8.19 -8.43 -2.66
N LEU A 60 -9.24 -7.88 -2.04
CA LEU A 60 -10.58 -7.86 -2.61
C LEU A 60 -10.62 -7.12 -3.94
N LEU A 61 -10.07 -5.91 -3.98
CA LEU A 61 -9.99 -5.11 -5.20
C LEU A 61 -9.17 -5.81 -6.29
N ALA A 62 -8.03 -6.40 -5.95
CA ALA A 62 -7.23 -7.19 -6.87
C ALA A 62 -8.00 -8.41 -7.41
N SER A 63 -8.76 -9.11 -6.55
CA SER A 63 -9.59 -10.26 -6.96
C SER A 63 -10.74 -9.89 -7.89
N LEU A 64 -11.16 -8.61 -7.87
CA LEU A 64 -12.19 -8.05 -8.74
C LEU A 64 -11.61 -7.40 -10.01
N GLY A 65 -10.29 -7.50 -10.22
CA GLY A 65 -9.62 -6.96 -11.40
C GLY A 65 -9.41 -5.44 -11.37
N VAL A 66 -9.59 -4.78 -10.22
CA VAL A 66 -9.37 -3.33 -10.10
C VAL A 66 -7.87 -3.05 -10.03
N SER A 67 -7.27 -2.74 -11.17
CA SER A 67 -5.86 -2.34 -11.28
C SER A 67 -5.61 -0.86 -10.97
N GLY A 68 -6.66 -0.07 -10.72
CA GLY A 68 -6.60 1.38 -10.47
C GLY A 68 -6.32 1.77 -9.01
N TRP A 69 -6.36 0.82 -8.07
CA TRP A 69 -6.08 1.06 -6.65
C TRP A 69 -4.57 1.00 -6.34
N HIS A 70 -3.75 1.63 -7.17
CA HIS A 70 -2.30 1.65 -6.99
C HIS A 70 -1.79 3.09 -7.06
N GLY A 71 -1.53 3.68 -5.89
CA GLY A 71 -0.97 5.01 -5.74
C GLY A 71 -0.63 5.30 -4.28
N CYS A 72 0.28 6.24 -4.03
CA CYS A 72 0.77 6.52 -2.67
C CYS A 72 -0.37 6.77 -1.66
N LYS A 73 -1.43 7.49 -2.08
CA LYS A 73 -2.59 7.75 -1.21
C LYS A 73 -3.37 6.47 -0.86
N CYS A 74 -3.56 5.56 -1.81
CA CYS A 74 -4.27 4.30 -1.59
C CYS A 74 -3.47 3.38 -0.65
N SER A 75 -2.14 3.30 -0.83
CA SER A 75 -1.27 2.53 0.07
C SER A 75 -1.19 3.14 1.48
N ASP A 76 -1.18 4.47 1.59
CA ASP A 76 -1.18 5.16 2.88
C ASP A 76 -2.52 4.96 3.61
N ARG A 77 -3.64 4.98 2.89
CA ARG A 77 -4.99 4.68 3.40
C ARG A 77 -5.12 3.24 3.85
N ALA A 78 -4.65 2.27 3.07
CA ALA A 78 -4.63 0.86 3.47
C ALA A 78 -3.76 0.65 4.72
N ALA A 79 -2.58 1.28 4.78
CA ALA A 79 -1.73 1.26 5.97
C ALA A 79 -2.41 1.93 7.18
N GLN A 80 -3.19 3.00 6.97
CA GLN A 80 -3.98 3.64 8.02
C GLN A 80 -5.11 2.72 8.53
N MET A 81 -5.83 2.04 7.64
CA MET A 81 -6.84 1.05 8.01
C MET A 81 -6.24 -0.09 8.82
N ASN A 82 -5.09 -0.61 8.39
CA ASN A 82 -4.37 -1.64 9.12
C ASN A 82 -3.93 -1.17 10.52
N ARG A 83 -3.51 0.10 10.65
CA ARG A 83 -3.17 0.72 11.95
C ARG A 83 -4.39 0.88 12.86
N TRP A 84 -5.56 1.20 12.31
CA TRP A 84 -6.81 1.29 13.06
C TRP A 84 -7.35 -0.09 13.49
N GLY A 85 -7.02 -1.14 12.75
CA GLY A 85 -7.57 -2.47 12.96
C GLY A 85 -9.08 -2.51 12.72
N VAL A 86 -9.72 -3.64 13.04
CA VAL A 86 -11.16 -3.87 12.77
C VAL A 86 -12.04 -2.87 13.53
N GLY A 87 -11.79 -2.67 14.83
CA GLY A 87 -12.58 -1.76 15.67
C GLY A 87 -12.52 -0.33 15.17
N GLY A 88 -11.32 0.19 14.94
CA GLY A 88 -11.13 1.55 14.44
C GLY A 88 -11.66 1.75 13.00
N CYS A 89 -11.61 0.72 12.15
CA CYS A 89 -12.22 0.82 10.81
C CYS A 89 -13.74 0.89 10.86
N ARG A 90 -14.41 0.23 11.83
CA ARG A 90 -15.87 0.35 12.00
C ARG A 90 -16.28 1.75 12.45
N GLU A 91 -15.52 2.35 13.35
CA GLU A 91 -15.76 3.73 13.81
C GLU A 91 -15.49 4.77 12.72
N ASN A 92 -14.56 4.49 11.80
CA ASN A 92 -14.16 5.40 10.73
C ASN A 92 -14.70 4.98 9.35
N ILE A 93 -15.78 4.20 9.30
CA ILE A 93 -16.25 3.61 8.05
C ILE A 93 -16.67 4.65 7.01
N GLU A 94 -17.29 5.74 7.44
CA GLU A 94 -17.69 6.86 6.56
C GLU A 94 -16.46 7.55 5.95
N THR A 95 -15.39 7.72 6.74
CA THR A 95 -14.12 8.26 6.26
C THR A 95 -13.50 7.36 5.19
N ILE A 96 -13.53 6.04 5.41
CA ILE A 96 -13.00 5.06 4.45
C ILE A 96 -13.85 5.04 3.18
N CYS A 97 -15.18 5.11 3.30
CA CYS A 97 -16.08 5.20 2.15
C CYS A 97 -15.81 6.48 1.34
N GLY A 98 -15.66 7.63 2.01
CA GLY A 98 -15.31 8.89 1.35
C GLY A 98 -13.99 8.82 0.58
N TRP A 99 -12.97 8.16 1.14
CA TRP A 99 -11.72 7.91 0.41
C TRP A 99 -11.92 7.07 -0.85
N MET A 100 -12.75 6.03 -0.77
CA MET A 100 -13.06 5.16 -1.90
C MET A 100 -13.91 5.87 -2.97
N GLU A 101 -14.81 6.77 -2.57
CA GLU A 101 -15.61 7.58 -3.48
C GLU A 101 -14.74 8.62 -4.21
N GLU A 102 -13.81 9.27 -3.50
CA GLU A 102 -12.81 10.15 -4.13
C GLU A 102 -11.97 9.39 -5.16
N ASP A 103 -11.51 8.19 -4.81
CA ASP A 103 -10.72 7.35 -5.71
C ASP A 103 -11.58 6.80 -6.86
N GLN A 104 -12.87 6.53 -6.64
CA GLN A 104 -13.83 6.17 -7.69
C GLN A 104 -14.00 7.30 -8.69
N LEU A 105 -14.20 8.54 -8.24
CA LEU A 105 -14.35 9.69 -9.14
C LEU A 105 -13.11 9.90 -10.00
N ARG A 106 -11.94 9.56 -9.45
CA ARG A 106 -10.66 9.71 -10.15
C ARG A 106 -10.40 8.62 -11.20
N TRP A 107 -10.81 7.38 -10.92
CA TRP A 107 -10.40 6.21 -11.72
C TRP A 107 -11.57 5.44 -12.36
N GLY A 108 -12.82 5.75 -12.03
CA GLY A 108 -14.01 5.21 -12.69
C GLY A 108 -14.34 3.73 -12.44
N TRP A 109 -13.60 3.05 -11.56
CA TRP A 109 -13.64 1.58 -11.43
C TRP A 109 -14.95 1.02 -10.84
N ALA A 110 -15.84 1.82 -10.23
CA ALA A 110 -17.03 1.28 -9.56
C ALA A 110 -18.06 0.66 -10.52
N ASN A 111 -18.19 1.18 -11.74
CA ASN A 111 -19.05 0.57 -12.75
C ASN A 111 -18.47 -0.75 -13.23
N GLU A 112 -17.15 -0.81 -13.37
CA GLU A 112 -16.42 -2.06 -13.65
C GLU A 112 -16.56 -3.03 -12.47
N LEU A 113 -16.54 -2.58 -11.22
CA LEU A 113 -16.76 -3.43 -10.06
C LEU A 113 -18.17 -4.00 -10.01
N LYS A 114 -19.19 -3.19 -10.33
CA LYS A 114 -20.58 -3.65 -10.42
C LYS A 114 -20.72 -4.70 -11.53
N ALA A 115 -20.12 -4.46 -12.70
CA ALA A 115 -20.12 -5.40 -13.81
C ALA A 115 -19.34 -6.68 -13.48
N ALA A 116 -18.16 -6.57 -12.88
CA ALA A 116 -17.32 -7.69 -12.47
C ALA A 116 -17.95 -8.50 -11.34
N ALA A 117 -18.57 -7.85 -10.35
CA ALA A 117 -19.32 -8.53 -9.29
C ALA A 117 -20.54 -9.28 -9.85
N ALA A 118 -21.23 -8.73 -10.85
CA ALA A 118 -22.31 -9.42 -11.53
C ALA A 118 -21.82 -10.56 -12.45
N ALA A 119 -20.57 -10.49 -12.93
CA ALA A 119 -20.02 -11.40 -13.94
C ALA A 119 -19.05 -12.49 -13.42
N PHE A 120 -18.45 -12.36 -12.22
CA PHE A 120 -17.40 -13.27 -11.72
C PHE A 120 -17.82 -14.21 -10.57
N SER A 121 -17.30 -15.44 -10.67
CA SER A 121 -17.54 -16.67 -9.90
C SER A 121 -16.84 -16.78 -8.54
N THR A 122 -16.35 -15.68 -7.96
CA THR A 122 -15.56 -15.70 -6.70
C THR A 122 -16.41 -15.94 -5.43
N GLY A 123 -17.72 -16.14 -5.57
CA GLY A 123 -18.66 -16.25 -4.44
C GLY A 123 -18.83 -14.94 -3.65
N ILE A 124 -18.25 -13.84 -4.14
CA ILE A 124 -18.35 -12.48 -3.57
C ILE A 124 -19.55 -11.75 -4.18
N ALA A 125 -19.99 -12.12 -5.39
CA ALA A 125 -21.14 -11.57 -6.10
C ALA A 125 -22.42 -11.47 -5.24
N PHE A 126 -22.67 -12.48 -4.39
CA PHE A 126 -23.86 -12.52 -3.51
C PHE A 126 -23.73 -11.67 -2.23
N ARG A 127 -22.56 -11.08 -1.96
CA ARG A 127 -22.28 -10.30 -0.74
C ARG A 127 -22.07 -8.81 -1.00
N LEU A 128 -22.03 -8.38 -2.25
CA LEU A 128 -21.88 -6.98 -2.61
C LEU A 128 -23.24 -6.37 -2.92
N ASP A 129 -23.58 -5.30 -2.22
CA ASP A 129 -24.79 -4.53 -2.50
C ASP A 129 -24.65 -3.73 -3.79
N THR A 130 -25.62 -3.88 -4.71
CA THR A 130 -25.65 -3.13 -5.98
C THR A 130 -25.92 -1.63 -5.80
N VAL A 131 -26.58 -1.28 -4.70
CA VAL A 131 -26.94 0.09 -4.32
C VAL A 131 -25.74 0.84 -3.75
N ASN A 132 -24.94 0.20 -2.89
CA ASN A 132 -23.77 0.80 -2.22
C ASN A 132 -22.55 -0.15 -2.25
N PRO A 133 -21.94 -0.36 -3.43
CA PRO A 133 -20.90 -1.37 -3.61
C PRO A 133 -19.62 -1.05 -2.82
N ILE A 134 -19.30 0.24 -2.62
CA ILE A 134 -18.11 0.68 -1.87
C ILE A 134 -18.21 0.27 -0.40
N ARG A 135 -19.31 0.65 0.26
CA ARG A 135 -19.50 0.33 1.68
C ARG A 135 -19.49 -1.16 1.93
N SER A 136 -20.23 -1.91 1.09
CA SER A 136 -20.30 -3.37 1.16
C SER A 136 -18.92 -4.04 1.00
N LEU A 137 -18.07 -3.47 0.13
CA LEU A 137 -16.69 -3.92 -0.05
C LEU A 137 -15.81 -3.67 1.18
N VAL A 138 -15.92 -2.48 1.79
CA VAL A 138 -15.20 -2.12 3.04
C VAL A 138 -15.63 -3.01 4.19
N ASP A 139 -16.93 -3.23 4.36
CA ASP A 139 -17.47 -4.13 5.39
C ASP A 139 -16.96 -5.56 5.20
N LEU A 140 -16.89 -6.03 3.96
CA LEU A 140 -16.34 -7.34 3.65
C LEU A 140 -14.84 -7.42 3.96
N ALA A 141 -14.06 -6.37 3.69
CA ALA A 141 -12.65 -6.30 4.04
C ALA A 141 -12.43 -6.35 5.56
N ILE A 142 -13.22 -5.58 6.32
CA ILE A 142 -13.19 -5.58 7.78
C ILE A 142 -13.58 -6.96 8.33
N LYS A 143 -14.59 -7.61 7.73
CA LYS A 143 -15.05 -8.95 8.14
C LYS A 143 -14.01 -10.04 7.85
N ARG A 144 -13.25 -9.93 6.76
CA ARG A 144 -12.16 -10.88 6.40
C ARG A 144 -10.91 -10.71 7.24
N ALA A 145 -10.71 -9.54 7.85
CA ALA A 145 -9.56 -9.25 8.68
C ALA A 145 -9.70 -9.73 10.14
N HIS A 146 -10.76 -10.47 10.46
CA HIS A 146 -11.17 -10.87 11.82
C HIS A 146 -10.89 -12.35 12.12
#